data_AF-A0A7U9QTH7-F1
#
_entry.id   AF-A0A7U9QTH7-F1
#
_cell.length_a   1.000
_cell.length_b   1.000
_cell.length_c   1.000
_cell.angle_alpha   90.00
_cell.angle_beta   90.00
_cell.angle_gamma   90.00
#
_symmetry.space_group_name_H-M   'P 1'
#
loop_
_entity.id
_entity.type
_entity.pdbx_description
1 polymer ?
#
loop_
_entity_poly.entity_id
_entity_poly.type
_entity_poly.pdbx_seq_one_letter_code
_entity_poly.pdbx_strand_id
1 'polypeptide(L)'
;MDLIKIGKYIAGKRKSLGMTQKQLAEKLGMSDKSVSKWERGICLPDVSVYLELCGILGISLNEFLAGEDIEIDNIEKKSEDTLIQITKDSGRKQRYLKRIIIVLLIVVGISMVTFGSIVCNKLRQPQNYIEAVDSDSIEMKTAELLSGIDGTMMFRYNSRDTFKTLSIYLSEYQLGQRVSHKKVLELSYEDVKSSTNGLIVITPDFDNFTAKLIAADKYSKYMTEIPILEGVTNREYYGRSATSIENKCKIEYGTEQGLAALIYGEKGLSSLPIQDITGEHIDTDNEYMYYYSVEFIK
;
A
#
# COMPACT_ATOMS: atom_id res chain seq x y z
N MET A 1 -43.81 33.15 30.00
CA MET A 1 -44.58 34.41 30.00
C MET A 1 -45.00 34.68 31.43
N ASP A 2 -44.41 35.70 32.06
CA ASP A 2 -44.65 35.99 33.49
C ASP A 2 -45.83 36.94 33.63
N LEU A 3 -46.97 36.40 34.05
CA LEU A 3 -48.23 37.13 34.21
C LEU A 3 -48.14 38.26 35.24
N ILE A 4 -47.33 38.08 36.28
CA ILE A 4 -47.15 39.07 37.34
C ILE A 4 -46.33 40.24 36.80
N LYS A 5 -45.27 39.95 36.04
CA LYS A 5 -44.44 40.96 35.38
C LYS A 5 -45.28 41.80 34.40
N ILE A 6 -46.05 41.14 33.55
CA ILE A 6 -46.94 41.80 32.57
C ILE A 6 -48.02 42.63 33.30
N GLY A 7 -48.65 42.09 34.34
CA GLY A 7 -49.65 42.81 35.13
C GLY A 7 -49.09 44.09 35.76
N LYS A 8 -47.89 44.01 36.35
CA LYS A 8 -47.20 45.19 36.89
C LYS A 8 -46.85 46.21 35.81
N TYR A 9 -46.45 45.75 34.62
CA TYR A 9 -46.13 46.60 33.49
C TYR A 9 -47.36 47.36 32.96
N ILE A 10 -48.50 46.65 32.79
CA ILE A 10 -49.81 47.26 32.47
C ILE A 10 -50.18 48.33 33.51
N ALA A 11 -50.07 48.00 34.79
CA ALA A 11 -50.40 48.92 35.87
C ALA A 11 -49.47 50.15 35.87
N GLY A 12 -48.18 49.95 35.58
CA GLY A 12 -47.19 51.01 35.45
C GLY A 12 -47.52 51.98 34.33
N LYS A 13 -47.74 51.46 33.11
CA LYS A 13 -48.08 52.27 31.93
C LYS A 13 -49.43 52.99 32.07
N ARG A 14 -50.43 52.33 32.66
CA ARG A 14 -51.71 52.99 32.96
C ARG A 14 -51.51 54.18 33.92
N LYS A 15 -50.74 53.97 34.98
CA LYS A 15 -50.48 55.02 35.98
C LYS A 15 -49.64 56.17 35.43
N SER A 16 -48.67 55.90 34.56
CA SER A 16 -47.89 56.97 33.90
C SER A 16 -48.76 57.85 32.99
N LEU A 17 -49.86 57.30 32.46
CA LEU A 17 -50.87 58.03 31.70
C LEU A 17 -51.94 58.70 32.58
N GLY A 18 -51.81 58.62 33.92
CA GLY A 18 -52.75 59.25 34.86
C GLY A 18 -54.16 58.63 34.90
N MET A 19 -54.36 57.47 34.27
CA MET A 19 -55.68 56.83 34.18
C MET A 19 -55.98 55.96 35.40
N THR A 20 -57.23 55.91 35.85
CA THR A 20 -57.73 54.93 36.83
C THR A 20 -58.05 53.59 36.15
N GLN A 21 -58.17 52.49 36.92
CA GLN A 21 -58.56 51.19 36.37
C GLN A 21 -59.94 51.25 35.69
N LYS A 22 -60.86 52.04 36.25
CA LYS A 22 -62.20 52.27 35.68
C LYS A 22 -62.12 52.95 34.31
N GLN A 23 -61.28 53.98 34.17
CA GLN A 23 -61.11 54.71 32.90
C GLN A 23 -60.46 53.84 31.81
N LEU A 24 -59.50 52.99 32.17
CA LEU A 24 -58.93 52.02 31.23
C LEU A 24 -59.97 50.98 30.81
N ALA A 25 -60.77 50.50 31.75
CA ALA A 25 -61.84 49.54 31.48
C ALA A 25 -62.94 50.14 30.58
N GLU A 26 -63.35 51.39 30.82
CA GLU A 26 -64.32 52.13 29.98
C GLU A 26 -63.82 52.27 28.53
N LYS A 27 -62.54 52.60 28.34
CA LYS A 27 -61.93 52.70 27.01
C LYS A 27 -61.90 51.36 26.25
N LEU A 28 -61.86 50.25 26.96
CA LEU A 28 -61.86 48.89 26.41
C LEU A 28 -63.27 48.26 26.37
N GLY A 29 -64.31 48.97 26.83
CA GLY A 29 -65.66 48.41 26.95
C GLY A 29 -65.78 47.25 27.97
N MET A 30 -64.91 47.22 28.99
CA MET A 30 -64.83 46.14 29.98
C MET A 30 -65.14 46.61 31.41
N SER A 31 -65.25 45.66 32.34
CA SER A 31 -65.36 45.99 33.77
C SER A 31 -63.99 46.30 34.39
N ASP A 32 -63.97 47.26 35.31
CA ASP A 32 -62.81 47.62 36.14
C ASP A 32 -62.22 46.40 36.90
N LYS A 33 -63.09 45.47 37.32
CA LYS A 33 -62.69 44.18 37.90
C LYS A 33 -61.80 43.34 36.98
N SER A 34 -61.99 43.42 35.67
CA SER A 34 -61.19 42.68 34.68
C SER A 34 -59.78 43.25 34.60
N VAL A 35 -59.66 44.58 34.50
CA VAL A 35 -58.37 45.28 34.54
C VAL A 35 -57.62 45.01 35.85
N SER A 36 -58.34 45.00 36.99
CA SER A 36 -57.76 44.66 38.30
C SER A 36 -57.20 43.24 38.38
N LYS A 37 -57.80 42.27 37.66
CA LYS A 37 -57.26 40.90 37.59
C LYS A 37 -56.00 40.84 36.74
N TRP A 38 -55.95 41.58 35.63
CA TRP A 38 -54.77 41.65 34.77
C TRP A 38 -53.59 42.28 35.48
N GLU A 39 -53.81 43.43 36.13
CA GLU A 39 -52.74 44.16 36.83
C GLU A 39 -52.15 43.39 38.02
N ARG A 40 -52.93 42.48 38.61
CA ARG A 40 -52.48 41.57 39.68
C ARG A 40 -51.85 40.28 39.14
N GLY A 41 -51.81 40.08 37.82
CA GLY A 41 -51.30 38.87 37.19
C GLY A 41 -52.17 37.63 37.39
N ILE A 42 -53.45 37.80 37.72
CA ILE A 42 -54.39 36.69 37.94
C ILE A 42 -54.78 36.03 36.60
N CYS A 43 -54.96 36.85 35.56
CA CYS A 43 -55.23 36.38 34.19
C CYS A 43 -54.75 37.44 33.19
N LEU A 44 -54.69 37.10 31.91
CA LEU A 44 -54.45 38.06 30.83
C LEU A 44 -55.77 38.55 30.23
N PRO A 45 -55.75 39.67 29.48
CA PRO A 45 -56.82 39.97 28.54
C PRO A 45 -56.96 38.85 27.50
N ASP A 46 -58.09 38.82 26.80
CA ASP A 46 -58.20 38.02 25.58
C ASP A 46 -57.26 38.59 24.50
N VAL A 47 -56.75 37.72 23.62
CA VAL A 47 -55.84 38.13 22.54
C VAL A 47 -56.46 39.20 21.64
N SER A 48 -57.78 39.16 21.45
CA SER A 48 -58.55 40.19 20.73
C SER A 48 -58.40 41.60 21.32
N VAL A 49 -58.10 41.71 22.62
CA VAL A 49 -57.96 42.97 23.36
C VAL A 49 -56.51 43.47 23.36
N TYR A 50 -55.54 42.66 22.96
CA TYR A 50 -54.12 42.99 23.11
C TYR A 50 -53.71 44.23 22.33
N LEU A 51 -54.10 44.33 21.06
CA LEU A 51 -53.71 45.48 20.22
C LEU A 51 -54.35 46.79 20.71
N GLU A 52 -55.61 46.73 21.14
CA GLU A 52 -56.32 47.89 21.67
C GLU A 52 -55.75 48.35 23.02
N LEU A 53 -55.47 47.41 23.92
CA LEU A 53 -54.80 47.69 25.19
C LEU A 53 -53.40 48.30 24.95
N CYS A 54 -52.60 47.72 24.04
CA CYS A 54 -51.29 48.23 23.66
C CYS A 54 -51.38 49.65 23.09
N GLY A 55 -52.37 49.91 22.23
CA GLY A 55 -52.64 51.22 21.66
C GLY A 55 -53.02 52.27 22.70
N ILE A 56 -53.85 51.92 23.69
CA ILE A 56 -54.22 52.82 24.79
C ILE A 56 -53.03 53.11 25.70
N LEU A 57 -52.17 52.12 25.95
CA LEU A 57 -51.01 52.23 26.84
C LEU A 57 -49.76 52.79 26.15
N GLY A 58 -49.76 52.92 24.82
CA GLY A 58 -48.63 53.45 24.05
C GLY A 58 -47.42 52.51 24.02
N ILE A 59 -47.64 51.20 24.05
CA ILE A 59 -46.60 50.16 24.03
C ILE A 59 -46.78 49.24 22.83
N SER A 60 -45.71 48.59 22.39
CA SER A 60 -45.77 47.54 21.37
C SER A 60 -46.27 46.22 21.94
N LEU A 61 -46.78 45.34 21.08
CA LEU A 61 -47.20 43.99 21.48
C LEU A 61 -46.03 43.20 22.10
N ASN A 62 -44.81 43.40 21.59
CA ASN A 62 -43.63 42.71 22.11
C ASN A 62 -43.29 43.19 23.53
N GLU A 63 -43.36 44.49 23.81
CA GLU A 63 -43.18 45.04 25.15
C GLU A 63 -44.27 44.54 26.12
N PHE A 64 -45.52 44.48 25.66
CA PHE A 64 -46.61 43.89 26.44
C PHE A 64 -46.35 42.42 26.80
N LEU A 65 -45.93 41.59 25.83
CA LEU A 65 -45.67 40.16 26.07
C LEU A 65 -44.39 39.92 26.90
N ALA A 66 -43.39 40.81 26.79
CA ALA A 66 -42.17 40.77 27.58
C ALA A 66 -42.35 41.31 29.01
N GLY A 67 -43.35 42.19 29.20
CA GLY A 67 -43.62 42.87 30.47
C GLY A 67 -42.56 43.92 30.83
N GLU A 68 -41.84 44.47 29.86
CA GLU A 68 -40.83 45.52 30.02
C GLU A 68 -40.62 46.30 28.73
N ASP A 69 -40.05 47.50 28.84
CA ASP A 69 -39.66 48.31 27.67
C ASP A 69 -38.50 47.62 26.95
N ILE A 70 -38.58 47.54 25.62
CA ILE A 70 -37.56 46.93 24.78
C ILE A 70 -36.83 48.05 24.05
N GLU A 71 -35.63 48.42 24.53
CA GLU A 71 -34.79 49.42 23.86
C GLU A 71 -34.28 48.88 22.50
N ILE A 72 -34.47 49.67 21.44
CA ILE A 72 -34.14 49.31 20.04
C ILE A 72 -32.62 49.37 19.76
N ASP A 73 -31.80 49.86 20.69
CA ASP A 73 -30.39 50.22 20.46
C ASP A 73 -29.40 49.03 20.46
N ASN A 74 -29.87 47.79 20.64
CA ASN A 74 -29.02 46.59 20.74
C ASN A 74 -28.94 45.74 19.45
N ILE A 75 -29.50 46.19 18.33
CA ILE A 75 -29.49 45.44 17.06
C ILE A 75 -28.22 45.73 16.24
N GLU A 76 -27.71 46.97 16.25
CA GLU A 76 -26.64 47.38 15.33
C GLU A 76 -25.27 46.80 15.74
N LYS A 77 -24.86 46.95 17.00
CA LYS A 77 -23.56 46.42 17.51
C LYS A 77 -23.44 44.89 17.43
N LYS A 78 -24.52 44.16 17.71
CA LYS A 78 -24.52 42.69 17.71
C LYS A 78 -24.47 42.12 16.28
N SER A 79 -24.96 42.87 15.30
CA SER A 79 -24.90 42.48 13.88
C SER A 79 -23.49 42.62 13.30
N GLU A 80 -22.77 43.70 13.63
CA GLU A 80 -21.40 43.95 13.16
C GLU A 80 -20.40 42.92 13.72
N ASP A 81 -20.47 42.62 15.02
CA ASP A 81 -19.61 41.62 15.65
C ASP A 81 -19.86 40.21 15.09
N THR A 82 -21.13 39.87 14.80
CA THR A 82 -21.50 38.59 14.18
C THR A 82 -20.99 38.50 12.74
N LEU A 83 -21.09 39.58 11.95
CA LEU A 83 -20.58 39.63 10.57
C LEU A 83 -19.05 39.53 10.51
N ILE A 84 -18.34 40.19 11.44
CA ILE A 84 -16.87 40.11 11.54
C ILE A 84 -16.42 38.70 11.95
N GLN A 85 -17.13 38.05 12.89
CA GLN A 85 -16.83 36.66 13.27
C GLN A 85 -17.07 35.67 12.12
N ILE A 86 -18.16 35.79 11.37
CA ILE A 86 -18.46 34.94 10.20
C ILE A 86 -17.40 35.15 9.09
N THR A 87 -16.97 36.40 8.88
CA THR A 87 -15.94 36.73 7.88
C THR A 87 -14.54 36.22 8.28
N LYS A 88 -14.18 36.28 9.57
CA LYS A 88 -12.89 35.74 10.06
C LYS A 88 -12.88 34.21 10.10
N ASP A 89 -13.98 33.57 10.48
CA ASP A 89 -14.09 32.10 10.58
C ASP A 89 -14.03 31.44 9.19
N SER A 90 -14.70 32.01 8.19
CA SER A 90 -14.62 31.56 6.79
C SER A 90 -13.19 31.66 6.22
N GLY A 91 -12.46 32.76 6.50
CA GLY A 91 -11.07 32.93 6.04
C GLY A 91 -10.04 32.00 6.70
N ARG A 92 -10.27 31.59 7.96
CA ARG A 92 -9.42 30.61 8.66
C ARG A 92 -9.71 29.18 8.20
N LYS A 93 -11.00 28.81 8.06
CA LYS A 93 -11.43 27.53 7.47
C LYS A 93 -10.93 27.36 6.05
N GLN A 94 -10.98 28.41 5.23
CA GLN A 94 -10.49 28.36 3.85
C GLN A 94 -8.97 28.16 3.77
N ARG A 95 -8.18 28.76 4.67
CA ARG A 95 -6.73 28.51 4.76
C ARG A 95 -6.41 27.09 5.23
N TYR A 96 -7.17 26.57 6.19
CA TYR A 96 -7.03 25.20 6.66
C TYR A 96 -7.34 24.17 5.56
N LEU A 97 -8.45 24.36 4.84
CA LEU A 97 -8.83 23.54 3.69
C LEU A 97 -7.78 23.59 2.56
N LYS A 98 -7.23 24.78 2.25
CA LYS A 98 -6.13 24.92 1.27
C LYS A 98 -4.89 24.14 1.69
N ARG A 99 -4.53 24.14 2.99
CA ARG A 99 -3.40 23.33 3.49
C ARG A 99 -3.66 21.84 3.34
N ILE A 100 -4.87 21.37 3.66
CA ILE A 100 -5.26 19.96 3.45
C ILE A 100 -5.14 19.58 1.97
N ILE A 101 -5.63 20.42 1.06
CA ILE A 101 -5.53 20.18 -0.38
C ILE A 101 -4.07 20.08 -0.83
N ILE A 102 -3.20 20.99 -0.37
CA ILE A 102 -1.76 20.95 -0.71
C ILE A 102 -1.11 19.64 -0.21
N VAL A 103 -1.41 19.22 1.02
CA VAL A 103 -0.88 17.97 1.57
C VAL A 103 -1.38 16.76 0.78
N LEU A 104 -2.67 16.71 0.44
CA LEU A 104 -3.24 15.64 -0.39
C LEU A 104 -2.58 15.58 -1.76
N LEU A 105 -2.34 16.72 -2.41
CA LEU A 105 -1.65 16.77 -3.70
C LEU A 105 -0.21 16.25 -3.62
N ILE A 106 0.51 16.55 -2.53
CA ILE A 106 1.86 16.02 -2.31
C ILE A 106 1.82 14.49 -2.14
N VAL A 107 0.88 13.97 -1.35
CA VAL A 107 0.71 12.51 -1.13
C VAL A 107 0.39 11.80 -2.44
N VAL A 108 -0.53 12.35 -3.26
CA VAL A 108 -0.87 11.82 -4.58
C VAL A 108 0.32 11.89 -5.53
N GLY A 109 1.10 12.98 -5.49
CA GLY A 109 2.32 13.09 -6.28
C GLY A 109 3.35 12.01 -5.93
N ILE A 110 3.60 11.79 -4.64
CA ILE A 110 4.52 10.74 -4.16
C ILE A 110 4.03 9.36 -4.58
N SER A 111 2.72 9.07 -4.45
CA SER A 111 2.17 7.77 -4.84
C SER A 111 2.25 7.52 -6.34
N MET A 112 2.09 8.55 -7.18
CA MET A 112 2.30 8.44 -8.63
C MET A 112 3.76 8.14 -8.98
N VAL A 113 4.72 8.76 -8.29
CA VAL A 113 6.16 8.53 -8.53
C VAL A 113 6.56 7.10 -8.14
N THR A 114 6.11 6.62 -6.98
CA THR A 114 6.40 5.23 -6.55
C THR A 114 5.72 4.22 -7.46
N PHE A 115 4.46 4.45 -7.83
CA PHE A 115 3.74 3.61 -8.79
C PHE A 115 4.42 3.60 -10.16
N GLY A 116 4.81 4.77 -10.67
CA GLY A 116 5.58 4.90 -11.91
C GLY A 116 6.89 4.13 -11.85
N SER A 117 7.60 4.19 -10.72
CA SER A 117 8.86 3.45 -10.51
C SER A 117 8.64 1.93 -10.54
N ILE A 118 7.58 1.43 -9.89
CA ILE A 118 7.20 0.01 -9.91
C ILE A 118 6.84 -0.44 -11.33
N VAL A 119 6.03 0.33 -12.05
CA VAL A 119 5.62 0.01 -13.43
C VAL A 119 6.83 0.02 -14.36
N CYS A 120 7.69 1.03 -14.27
CA CYS A 120 8.94 1.10 -15.04
C CYS A 120 9.86 -0.10 -14.73
N ASN A 121 9.99 -0.48 -13.46
CA ASN A 121 10.78 -1.65 -13.08
C ASN A 121 10.20 -2.94 -13.67
N LYS A 122 8.87 -3.11 -13.61
CA LYS A 122 8.19 -4.28 -14.18
C LYS A 122 8.26 -4.34 -15.70
N LEU A 123 8.26 -3.20 -16.39
CA LEU A 123 8.42 -3.10 -17.84
C LEU A 123 9.88 -3.34 -18.30
N ARG A 124 10.86 -3.09 -17.43
CA ARG A 124 12.29 -3.36 -17.72
C ARG A 124 12.68 -4.83 -17.54
N GLN A 125 11.89 -5.62 -16.81
CA GLN A 125 12.21 -7.04 -16.63
C GLN A 125 12.11 -7.81 -17.95
N PRO A 126 13.07 -8.70 -18.25
CA PRO A 126 13.01 -9.53 -19.44
C PRO A 126 11.75 -10.40 -19.44
N GLN A 127 11.09 -10.50 -20.59
CA GLN A 127 9.85 -11.28 -20.74
C GLN A 127 10.08 -12.79 -20.58
N ASN A 128 11.21 -13.27 -21.10
CA ASN A 128 11.67 -14.65 -20.95
C ASN A 128 12.97 -14.62 -20.14
N TYR A 129 13.04 -15.34 -19.05
CA TYR A 129 14.14 -15.25 -18.11
C TYR A 129 14.35 -16.54 -17.32
N ILE A 130 15.55 -16.68 -16.78
CA ILE A 130 15.91 -17.67 -15.76
C ILE A 130 16.45 -16.94 -14.53
N GLU A 131 16.10 -17.40 -13.34
CA GLU A 131 16.54 -16.81 -12.08
C GLU A 131 16.86 -17.88 -11.05
N ALA A 132 17.82 -17.59 -10.17
CA ALA A 132 18.02 -18.39 -8.96
C ALA A 132 16.81 -18.22 -8.04
N VAL A 133 16.37 -19.33 -7.45
CA VAL A 133 15.34 -19.33 -6.41
C VAL A 133 15.99 -18.90 -5.10
N ASP A 134 15.32 -18.01 -4.38
CA ASP A 134 15.77 -17.48 -3.10
C ASP A 134 16.11 -18.61 -2.11
N SER A 135 17.30 -18.56 -1.50
CA SER A 135 17.79 -19.54 -0.54
C SER A 135 16.91 -19.65 0.71
N ASP A 136 16.19 -18.59 1.05
CA ASP A 136 15.27 -18.55 2.20
C ASP A 136 13.82 -18.89 1.82
N SER A 137 13.55 -19.20 0.55
CA SER A 137 12.22 -19.62 0.11
C SER A 137 11.79 -20.95 0.69
N ILE A 138 10.46 -21.14 0.83
CA ILE A 138 9.88 -22.40 1.31
C ILE A 138 10.24 -23.55 0.37
N GLU A 139 10.25 -23.30 -0.94
CA GLU A 139 10.62 -24.28 -1.95
C GLU A 139 12.06 -24.76 -1.79
N MET A 140 13.01 -23.84 -1.57
CA MET A 140 14.40 -24.21 -1.33
C MET A 140 14.56 -24.99 -0.03
N LYS A 141 13.99 -24.50 1.08
CA LYS A 141 14.07 -25.19 2.38
C LYS A 141 13.43 -26.59 2.33
N THR A 142 12.39 -26.76 1.53
CA THR A 142 11.79 -28.08 1.29
C THR A 142 12.73 -28.99 0.49
N ALA A 143 13.39 -28.48 -0.55
CA ALA A 143 14.35 -29.25 -1.33
C ALA A 143 15.58 -29.65 -0.51
N GLU A 144 16.12 -28.75 0.32
CA GLU A 144 17.21 -29.03 1.26
C GLU A 144 16.80 -30.09 2.28
N LEU A 145 15.61 -29.97 2.89
CA LEU A 145 15.10 -30.96 3.85
C LEU A 145 14.93 -32.35 3.23
N LEU A 146 14.41 -32.43 1.99
CA LEU A 146 14.16 -33.69 1.31
C LEU A 146 15.42 -34.34 0.75
N SER A 147 16.39 -33.53 0.30
CA SER A 147 17.69 -34.05 -0.16
C SER A 147 18.59 -34.43 1.02
N GLY A 148 18.40 -33.79 2.18
CA GLY A 148 19.27 -33.93 3.33
C GLY A 148 20.65 -33.30 3.14
N ILE A 149 20.83 -32.50 2.08
CA ILE A 149 22.14 -31.96 1.68
C ILE A 149 22.07 -30.44 1.56
N ASP A 150 22.93 -29.77 2.31
CA ASP A 150 23.20 -28.34 2.20
C ASP A 150 24.00 -28.06 0.92
N GLY A 151 23.59 -27.06 0.13
CA GLY A 151 24.21 -26.70 -1.15
C GLY A 151 23.38 -27.01 -2.39
N THR A 152 22.08 -27.35 -2.22
CA THR A 152 21.14 -27.44 -3.34
C THR A 152 20.95 -26.07 -3.99
N MET A 153 21.06 -26.03 -5.32
CA MET A 153 20.85 -24.85 -6.14
C MET A 153 19.59 -25.08 -6.97
N MET A 154 18.70 -24.09 -7.01
CA MET A 154 17.44 -24.19 -7.73
C MET A 154 17.25 -22.95 -8.61
N PHE A 155 16.85 -23.18 -9.84
CA PHE A 155 16.63 -22.16 -10.85
C PHE A 155 15.24 -22.29 -11.42
N ARG A 156 14.58 -21.17 -11.59
CA ARG A 156 13.26 -21.08 -12.21
C ARG A 156 13.40 -20.38 -13.55
N TYR A 157 12.94 -21.02 -14.61
CA TYR A 157 12.78 -20.35 -15.89
C TYR A 157 11.32 -19.96 -16.11
N ASN A 158 11.12 -18.84 -16.80
CA ASN A 158 9.85 -18.39 -17.32
C ASN A 158 10.03 -18.00 -18.79
N SER A 159 9.23 -18.59 -19.67
CA SER A 159 9.19 -18.24 -21.08
C SER A 159 7.74 -18.10 -21.55
N ARG A 160 7.44 -16.98 -22.20
CA ARG A 160 6.20 -16.80 -22.96
C ARG A 160 6.33 -17.30 -24.40
N ASP A 161 7.56 -17.39 -24.91
CA ASP A 161 7.82 -17.93 -26.24
C ASP A 161 7.89 -19.46 -26.18
N THR A 162 7.40 -20.11 -27.23
CA THR A 162 7.55 -21.55 -27.39
C THR A 162 8.97 -21.89 -27.83
N PHE A 163 9.51 -22.96 -27.27
CA PHE A 163 10.80 -23.55 -27.63
C PHE A 163 10.62 -25.06 -27.85
N LYS A 164 11.46 -25.67 -28.69
CA LYS A 164 11.45 -27.11 -28.96
C LYS A 164 12.27 -27.90 -27.98
N THR A 165 13.41 -27.37 -27.54
CA THR A 165 14.26 -28.06 -26.57
C THR A 165 14.82 -27.13 -25.51
N LEU A 166 15.00 -27.68 -24.30
CA LEU A 166 15.83 -27.13 -23.24
C LEU A 166 16.93 -28.15 -22.98
N SER A 167 18.17 -27.78 -23.24
CA SER A 167 19.34 -28.64 -23.04
C SER A 167 20.21 -28.08 -21.92
N ILE A 168 20.74 -28.94 -21.06
CA ILE A 168 21.70 -28.58 -20.03
C ILE A 168 23.04 -29.25 -20.38
N TYR A 169 24.09 -28.45 -20.37
CA TYR A 169 25.45 -28.90 -20.62
C TYR A 169 26.26 -28.84 -19.34
N LEU A 170 27.22 -29.76 -19.23
CA LEU A 170 28.23 -29.79 -18.19
C LEU A 170 29.60 -29.67 -18.82
N SER A 171 30.32 -28.62 -18.45
CA SER A 171 31.73 -28.44 -18.75
C SER A 171 32.57 -28.77 -17.52
N GLU A 172 33.59 -29.61 -17.68
CA GLU A 172 34.57 -29.89 -16.64
C GLU A 172 35.86 -29.14 -16.96
N TYR A 173 36.36 -28.41 -15.97
CA TYR A 173 37.64 -27.72 -16.03
C TYR A 173 38.59 -28.31 -15.00
N GLN A 174 39.84 -28.52 -15.41
CA GLN A 174 40.94 -28.94 -14.55
C GLN A 174 42.06 -27.92 -14.66
N LEU A 175 42.45 -27.29 -13.54
CA LEU A 175 43.44 -26.20 -13.51
C LEU A 175 43.17 -25.13 -14.59
N GLY A 176 41.92 -24.68 -14.66
CA GLY A 176 41.46 -23.67 -15.63
C GLY A 176 41.27 -24.16 -17.08
N GLN A 177 41.72 -25.36 -17.45
CA GLN A 177 41.55 -25.90 -18.80
C GLN A 177 40.28 -26.75 -18.91
N ARG A 178 39.43 -26.50 -19.91
CA ARG A 178 38.26 -27.33 -20.19
C ARG A 178 38.69 -28.69 -20.75
N VAL A 179 38.34 -29.75 -20.04
CA VAL A 179 38.67 -31.14 -20.41
C VAL A 179 37.48 -31.92 -20.94
N SER A 180 36.26 -31.47 -20.64
CA SER A 180 35.03 -32.09 -21.12
C SER A 180 33.94 -31.03 -21.28
N HIS A 181 33.05 -31.24 -22.26
CA HIS A 181 31.83 -30.48 -22.45
C HIS A 181 30.77 -31.42 -23.04
N LYS A 182 29.70 -31.71 -22.28
CA LYS A 182 28.71 -32.72 -22.64
C LYS A 182 27.30 -32.23 -22.35
N LYS A 183 26.36 -32.52 -23.25
CA LYS A 183 24.93 -32.41 -22.97
C LYS A 183 24.55 -33.50 -21.98
N VAL A 184 24.09 -33.11 -20.80
CA VAL A 184 23.78 -34.02 -19.68
C VAL A 184 22.28 -34.19 -19.46
N LEU A 185 21.46 -33.26 -19.96
CA LEU A 185 20.00 -33.34 -19.88
C LEU A 185 19.37 -32.65 -21.08
N GLU A 186 18.24 -33.17 -21.57
CA GLU A 186 17.42 -32.52 -22.59
C GLU A 186 15.92 -32.73 -22.29
N LEU A 187 15.15 -31.65 -22.36
CA LEU A 187 13.70 -31.68 -22.45
C LEU A 187 13.31 -31.35 -23.89
N SER A 188 12.54 -32.21 -24.56
CA SER A 188 12.09 -32.02 -25.94
C SER A 188 10.58 -31.94 -26.03
N TYR A 189 10.08 -31.05 -26.89
CA TYR A 189 8.66 -30.70 -27.06
C TYR A 189 8.24 -30.76 -28.53
N GLU A 190 8.64 -31.81 -29.27
CA GLU A 190 8.40 -31.92 -30.72
C GLU A 190 6.93 -31.75 -31.13
N ASP A 191 6.00 -32.33 -30.37
CA ASP A 191 4.56 -32.38 -30.71
C ASP A 191 3.67 -31.55 -29.78
N VAL A 192 4.26 -30.86 -28.79
CA VAL A 192 3.51 -30.12 -27.77
C VAL A 192 4.12 -28.75 -27.54
N LYS A 193 3.31 -27.76 -27.14
CA LYS A 193 3.87 -26.46 -26.74
C LYS A 193 4.69 -26.64 -25.46
N SER A 194 5.92 -26.10 -25.45
CA SER A 194 6.75 -26.09 -24.25
C SER A 194 6.06 -25.43 -23.06
N SER A 195 6.45 -25.84 -21.86
CA SER A 195 5.94 -25.22 -20.65
C SER A 195 6.41 -23.78 -20.54
N THR A 196 5.53 -22.92 -20.04
CA THR A 196 5.87 -21.51 -19.79
C THR A 196 6.78 -21.32 -18.59
N ASN A 197 6.87 -22.32 -17.72
CA ASN A 197 7.74 -22.31 -16.55
C ASN A 197 8.24 -23.71 -16.22
N GLY A 198 9.38 -23.75 -15.55
CA GLY A 198 9.95 -24.98 -15.03
C GLY A 198 11.06 -24.70 -14.05
N LEU A 199 11.57 -25.76 -13.45
CA LEU A 199 12.62 -25.77 -12.46
C LEU A 199 13.80 -26.59 -12.95
N ILE A 200 15.00 -26.08 -12.69
CA ILE A 200 16.26 -26.80 -12.80
C ILE A 200 16.85 -26.85 -11.40
N VAL A 201 17.22 -28.02 -10.93
CA VAL A 201 17.78 -28.24 -9.59
C VAL A 201 19.11 -28.97 -9.73
N ILE A 202 20.13 -28.46 -9.06
CA ILE A 202 21.46 -29.05 -8.98
C ILE A 202 21.75 -29.28 -7.50
N THR A 203 21.87 -30.54 -7.10
CA THR A 203 22.18 -30.93 -5.72
C THR A 203 23.49 -31.69 -5.71
N PRO A 204 24.62 -31.07 -5.29
CA PRO A 204 25.85 -31.80 -5.07
C PRO A 204 25.68 -32.72 -3.86
N ASP A 205 26.04 -33.99 -4.00
CA ASP A 205 26.16 -34.97 -2.93
C ASP A 205 27.65 -35.23 -2.69
N PHE A 206 28.14 -34.69 -1.59
CA PHE A 206 29.56 -34.74 -1.28
C PHE A 206 30.03 -36.06 -0.66
N ASP A 207 29.12 -36.81 -0.05
CA ASP A 207 29.46 -38.10 0.56
C ASP A 207 29.66 -39.14 -0.55
N ASN A 208 28.79 -39.07 -1.57
CA ASN A 208 28.85 -39.97 -2.72
C ASN A 208 29.68 -39.42 -3.88
N PHE A 209 30.15 -38.18 -3.80
CA PHE A 209 30.85 -37.47 -4.89
C PHE A 209 30.07 -37.54 -6.20
N THR A 210 28.79 -37.17 -6.13
CA THR A 210 27.93 -37.02 -7.31
C THR A 210 27.23 -35.66 -7.29
N ALA A 211 26.67 -35.24 -8.41
CA ALA A 211 25.78 -34.10 -8.50
C ALA A 211 24.49 -34.55 -9.20
N LYS A 212 23.38 -34.42 -8.49
CA LYS A 212 22.05 -34.72 -9.01
C LYS A 212 21.53 -33.51 -9.77
N LEU A 213 21.21 -33.70 -11.04
CA LEU A 213 20.61 -32.70 -11.91
C LEU A 213 19.17 -33.09 -12.21
N ILE A 214 18.22 -32.22 -11.88
CA ILE A 214 16.80 -32.41 -12.14
C ILE A 214 16.32 -31.24 -13.00
N ALA A 215 15.62 -31.53 -14.09
CA ALA A 215 14.84 -30.54 -14.80
C ALA A 215 13.39 -30.99 -14.86
N ALA A 216 12.47 -30.13 -14.42
CA ALA A 216 11.06 -30.46 -14.32
C ALA A 216 10.20 -29.29 -14.76
N ASP A 217 9.16 -29.57 -15.51
CA ASP A 217 8.12 -28.62 -15.87
C ASP A 217 6.74 -29.27 -15.78
N LYS A 218 5.73 -28.67 -16.41
CA LYS A 218 4.36 -29.19 -16.40
C LYS A 218 4.22 -30.56 -17.07
N TYR A 219 5.04 -30.87 -18.07
CA TYR A 219 4.86 -32.04 -18.94
C TYR A 219 5.93 -33.12 -18.72
N SER A 220 7.12 -32.71 -18.31
CA SER A 220 8.31 -33.55 -18.27
C SER A 220 9.04 -33.39 -16.95
N LYS A 221 9.59 -34.50 -16.47
CA LYS A 221 10.54 -34.53 -15.36
C LYS A 221 11.68 -35.46 -15.75
N TYR A 222 12.88 -34.91 -15.78
CA TYR A 222 14.11 -35.65 -16.02
C TYR A 222 15.04 -35.48 -14.83
N MET A 223 15.77 -36.54 -14.51
CA MET A 223 16.77 -36.58 -13.46
C MET A 223 17.96 -37.37 -13.98
N THR A 224 19.15 -36.86 -13.75
CA THR A 224 20.41 -37.58 -13.97
C THR A 224 21.33 -37.34 -12.78
N GLU A 225 22.24 -38.26 -12.54
CA GLU A 225 23.27 -38.14 -11.51
C GLU A 225 24.64 -38.21 -12.18
N ILE A 226 25.50 -37.27 -11.84
CA ILE A 226 26.77 -37.04 -12.52
C ILE A 226 27.89 -37.26 -11.51
N PRO A 227 28.86 -38.14 -11.76
CA PRO A 227 30.01 -38.29 -10.88
C PRO A 227 30.85 -37.01 -10.89
N ILE A 228 31.30 -36.58 -9.71
CA ILE A 228 32.24 -35.47 -9.54
C ILE A 228 33.52 -35.98 -8.88
N LEU A 229 34.65 -35.38 -9.20
CA LEU A 229 35.98 -35.78 -8.72
C LEU A 229 36.24 -37.28 -8.90
N GLU A 230 35.80 -37.85 -10.03
CA GLU A 230 36.00 -39.26 -10.32
C GLU A 230 37.49 -39.55 -10.54
N GLY A 231 38.02 -40.55 -9.83
CA GLY A 231 39.45 -40.89 -9.90
C GLY A 231 40.40 -39.94 -9.18
N VAL A 232 39.89 -38.90 -8.50
CA VAL A 232 40.71 -37.95 -7.74
C VAL A 232 41.04 -38.52 -6.35
N THR A 233 42.33 -38.57 -6.03
CA THR A 233 42.82 -39.01 -4.70
C THR A 233 42.65 -37.92 -3.64
N ASN A 234 42.36 -38.29 -2.39
CA ASN A 234 42.20 -37.37 -1.26
C ASN A 234 41.08 -36.32 -1.46
N ARG A 235 40.12 -36.59 -2.34
CA ARG A 235 39.01 -35.69 -2.71
C ARG A 235 38.12 -35.31 -1.53
N GLU A 236 38.13 -36.09 -0.44
CA GLU A 236 37.46 -35.77 0.82
C GLU A 236 38.04 -34.53 1.54
N TYR A 237 39.29 -34.16 1.27
CA TYR A 237 39.96 -33.01 1.88
C TYR A 237 39.87 -31.72 1.06
N TYR A 238 39.27 -31.77 -0.13
CA TYR A 238 39.15 -30.61 -1.00
C TYR A 238 38.20 -29.58 -0.39
N GLY A 239 38.61 -28.32 -0.44
CA GLY A 239 37.70 -27.19 -0.25
C GLY A 239 36.62 -27.19 -1.32
N ARG A 240 35.44 -26.65 -0.97
CA ARG A 240 34.24 -26.65 -1.83
C ARG A 240 33.64 -25.26 -1.85
N SER A 241 33.28 -24.80 -3.05
CA SER A 241 32.51 -23.58 -3.25
C SER A 241 31.54 -23.78 -4.41
N ALA A 242 30.51 -22.94 -4.48
CA ALA A 242 29.60 -22.90 -5.59
C ALA A 242 29.29 -21.45 -5.94
N THR A 243 29.13 -21.18 -7.23
CA THR A 243 28.72 -19.88 -7.77
C THR A 243 27.54 -20.09 -8.72
N SER A 244 26.67 -19.10 -8.83
CA SER A 244 25.43 -19.20 -9.61
C SER A 244 25.01 -17.85 -10.18
N ILE A 245 24.04 -17.85 -11.08
CA ILE A 245 23.42 -16.60 -11.52
C ILE A 245 22.79 -15.85 -10.33
N GLU A 246 23.18 -14.60 -10.11
CA GLU A 246 22.70 -13.81 -8.97
C GLU A 246 21.38 -13.07 -9.27
N ASN A 247 21.09 -12.82 -10.54
CA ASN A 247 19.97 -11.99 -10.98
C ASN A 247 19.10 -12.71 -12.01
N LYS A 248 17.94 -12.13 -12.32
CA LYS A 248 17.14 -12.52 -13.48
C LYS A 248 17.95 -12.35 -14.77
N CYS A 249 18.34 -13.46 -15.37
CA CYS A 249 19.02 -13.52 -16.66
C CYS A 249 17.99 -13.65 -17.77
N LYS A 250 18.09 -12.82 -18.82
CA LYS A 250 17.25 -12.95 -20.02
C LYS A 250 17.58 -14.26 -20.74
N ILE A 251 16.57 -14.99 -21.19
CA ILE A 251 16.78 -16.17 -22.05
C ILE A 251 17.16 -15.71 -23.46
N GLU A 252 18.32 -16.16 -23.93
CA GLU A 252 18.83 -15.93 -25.29
C GLU A 252 18.74 -17.24 -26.08
N TYR A 253 17.71 -17.35 -26.92
CA TYR A 253 17.45 -18.56 -27.69
C TYR A 253 18.59 -18.88 -28.67
N GLY A 254 18.99 -20.16 -28.72
CA GLY A 254 20.11 -20.65 -29.54
C GLY A 254 21.47 -20.21 -29.02
N THR A 255 21.57 -19.81 -27.75
CA THR A 255 22.82 -19.48 -27.08
C THR A 255 22.90 -20.24 -25.76
N GLU A 256 24.04 -20.84 -25.50
CA GLU A 256 24.34 -21.48 -24.23
C GLU A 256 24.65 -20.42 -23.16
N GLN A 257 23.92 -20.45 -22.05
CA GLN A 257 24.02 -19.48 -20.96
C GLN A 257 24.42 -20.17 -19.65
N GLY A 258 25.43 -19.65 -18.97
CA GLY A 258 25.88 -20.17 -17.68
C GLY A 258 24.80 -20.12 -16.60
N LEU A 259 24.77 -21.15 -15.75
CA LEU A 259 23.79 -21.30 -14.68
C LEU A 259 24.45 -21.40 -13.30
N ALA A 260 25.39 -22.33 -13.16
CA ALA A 260 26.04 -22.67 -11.90
C ALA A 260 27.43 -23.24 -12.13
N ALA A 261 28.32 -23.12 -11.14
CA ALA A 261 29.58 -23.85 -11.12
C ALA A 261 29.87 -24.40 -9.73
N LEU A 262 30.24 -25.67 -9.65
CA LEU A 262 30.79 -26.29 -8.44
C LEU A 262 32.31 -26.26 -8.54
N ILE A 263 32.98 -25.77 -7.48
CA ILE A 263 34.41 -25.47 -7.48
C ILE A 263 35.09 -26.25 -6.36
N TYR A 264 36.20 -26.90 -6.69
CA TYR A 264 36.97 -27.73 -5.77
C TYR A 264 38.46 -27.43 -5.86
N GLY A 265 39.15 -27.44 -4.72
CA GLY A 265 40.60 -27.28 -4.66
C GLY A 265 41.19 -27.58 -3.28
N GLU A 266 42.39 -28.14 -3.24
CA GLU A 266 43.11 -28.49 -2.02
C GLU A 266 43.76 -27.27 -1.34
N LYS A 267 44.32 -26.34 -2.13
CA LYS A 267 45.19 -25.25 -1.64
C LYS A 267 44.49 -23.88 -1.53
N GLY A 268 43.21 -23.81 -1.88
CA GLY A 268 42.44 -22.58 -1.91
C GLY A 268 41.33 -22.64 -2.95
N LEU A 269 40.40 -21.69 -2.88
CA LEU A 269 39.28 -21.56 -3.82
C LEU A 269 39.19 -20.11 -4.27
N SER A 270 38.98 -19.92 -5.57
CA SER A 270 38.66 -18.64 -6.17
C SER A 270 37.24 -18.67 -6.72
N SER A 271 36.36 -17.81 -6.21
CA SER A 271 35.02 -17.67 -6.78
C SER A 271 35.09 -16.81 -8.04
N LEU A 272 34.47 -17.28 -9.12
CA LEU A 272 34.33 -16.55 -10.36
C LEU A 272 32.85 -16.24 -10.61
N PRO A 273 32.50 -15.04 -11.08
CA PRO A 273 31.17 -14.78 -11.61
C PRO A 273 30.85 -15.73 -12.77
N ILE A 274 29.63 -16.26 -12.81
CA ILE A 274 29.18 -17.19 -13.88
C ILE A 274 29.39 -16.62 -15.30
N GLN A 275 29.32 -15.30 -15.44
CA GLN A 275 29.47 -14.60 -16.71
C GLN A 275 30.91 -14.60 -17.24
N ASP A 276 31.90 -14.78 -16.35
CA ASP A 276 33.32 -14.76 -16.70
C ASP A 276 33.84 -16.16 -17.05
N ILE A 277 33.10 -17.21 -16.69
CA ILE A 277 33.40 -18.61 -17.01
C ILE A 277 33.03 -18.87 -18.47
N THR A 278 33.97 -18.65 -19.38
CA THR A 278 33.74 -18.79 -20.83
C THR A 278 34.91 -19.45 -21.54
N GLY A 279 34.62 -20.21 -22.60
CA GLY A 279 35.64 -20.77 -23.50
C GLY A 279 36.40 -21.98 -22.96
N GLU A 280 37.54 -22.27 -23.59
CA GLU A 280 38.38 -23.46 -23.32
C GLU A 280 39.32 -23.28 -22.13
N HIS A 281 39.63 -22.04 -21.75
CA HIS A 281 40.55 -21.74 -20.67
C HIS A 281 40.04 -20.60 -19.81
N ILE A 282 40.21 -20.73 -18.50
CA ILE A 282 39.77 -19.78 -17.50
C ILE A 282 40.95 -19.51 -16.58
N ASP A 283 41.22 -18.23 -16.32
CA ASP A 283 42.27 -17.80 -15.40
C ASP A 283 41.84 -18.07 -13.95
N THR A 284 42.24 -19.21 -13.42
CA THR A 284 41.87 -19.65 -12.07
C THR A 284 42.85 -20.65 -11.49
N ASP A 285 43.06 -20.54 -10.18
CA ASP A 285 43.84 -21.50 -9.39
C ASP A 285 42.99 -22.71 -8.92
N ASN A 286 41.72 -22.76 -9.29
CA ASN A 286 40.84 -23.87 -8.92
C ASN A 286 41.28 -25.17 -9.63
N GLU A 287 41.42 -26.25 -8.86
CA GLU A 287 41.89 -27.53 -9.39
C GLU A 287 40.82 -28.23 -10.22
N TYR A 288 39.57 -28.23 -9.76
CA TYR A 288 38.43 -28.78 -10.50
C TYR A 288 37.24 -27.84 -10.46
N MET A 289 36.55 -27.73 -11.60
CA MET A 289 35.30 -26.99 -11.69
C MET A 289 34.30 -27.69 -12.62
N TYR A 290 33.07 -27.82 -12.14
CA TYR A 290 31.94 -28.40 -12.86
C TYR A 290 30.94 -27.28 -13.18
N TYR A 291 30.98 -26.80 -14.42
CA TYR A 291 30.18 -25.67 -14.89
C TYR A 291 28.95 -26.15 -15.65
N TYR A 292 27.78 -25.74 -15.17
CA TYR A 292 26.47 -26.02 -15.74
C TYR A 292 25.99 -24.82 -16.54
N SER A 293 25.53 -25.09 -17.75
CA SER A 293 24.95 -24.10 -18.65
C SER A 293 23.68 -24.65 -19.30
N VAL A 294 22.82 -23.74 -19.76
CA VAL A 294 21.51 -24.06 -20.32
C VAL A 294 21.35 -23.41 -21.70
N GLU A 295 20.70 -24.11 -22.61
CA GLU A 295 20.37 -23.62 -23.94
C GLU A 295 18.88 -23.89 -24.23
N PHE A 296 18.20 -22.87 -24.76
CA PHE A 296 16.82 -22.97 -25.23
C PHE A 296 16.80 -22.86 -26.76
N ILE A 297 16.25 -23.86 -27.47
CA ILE A 297 16.22 -23.90 -28.95
C ILE A 297 14.77 -23.84 -29.45
N LYS A 298 14.51 -23.07 -30.52
CA LYS A 298 13.17 -22.88 -31.12
C LYS A 298 12.74 -23.92 -32.15
#